data_AF-E3CTC1-F1
#
_entry.id   AF-E3CTC1-F1
#
_cell.length_a   1.000
_cell.length_b   1.000
_cell.length_c   1.000
_cell.angle_alpha   90.00
_cell.angle_beta   90.00
_cell.angle_gamma   90.00
#
_symmetry.space_group_name_H-M   'P 1'
#
loop_
_entity.id
_entity.type
_entity.pdbx_description
1 polymer ?
#
loop_
_entity_poly.entity_id
_entity_poly.type
_entity_poly.pdbx_seq_one_letter_code
_entity_poly.pdbx_strand_id
1 'polypeptide(L)'
;MRLIKNTTELIGIKDPNIKISLVFETDTHIEIQAKLEYPAPSCPHCHGKMIKYDFQKNSKIPLLEQAGTPTLLRLKKRRFQCKSCRRITVAKTSIVEKNCQISNIVRQKVTQLLTEKVSLTDIARRLRVSTSTVYRKLDQFTFKEHYDKLPAVMSWDEFGFKKGELAFVAQNYETNELITILDNRRQTTIRNYFLKYPLKARQQVQFITMDMSGAYIPLARRLFPNAEIIIDRFHIIQHLGRAFLKTRIAIMNQFDKKSLPYRALKNHWRLFQKDSRKLSLNSFYSKTFRQTLAPHEVVEKTLNFSEELANYYNLYQLLLFHFQEKRVDEFFELIEENRSKVNHYFQTVFRTFLRHKQYIQNALETDYSNAKLEATNKLIKDIKRLGFGFRNFINFKKRVFITLNIKKEKTYQVLSRC
;
A
#
# COMPACT_ATOMS: atom_id res chain seq x y z
N MET A 1 19.36 -0.08 30.00
CA MET A 1 19.93 1.25 29.71
C MET A 1 21.43 1.09 29.52
N ARG A 2 22.05 1.77 28.54
CA ARG A 2 23.51 1.75 28.32
C ARG A 2 24.05 3.15 28.59
N LEU A 3 25.07 3.27 29.45
CA LEU A 3 25.77 4.53 29.67
C LEU A 3 26.67 4.85 28.46
N ILE A 4 26.54 6.06 27.92
CA ILE A 4 27.42 6.62 26.89
C ILE A 4 28.51 7.40 27.62
N LYS A 5 29.78 6.98 27.47
CA LYS A 5 30.89 7.49 28.30
C LYS A 5 31.73 8.58 27.62
N ASN A 6 31.53 8.83 26.33
CA ASN A 6 32.31 9.79 25.56
C ASN A 6 31.44 10.52 24.51
N THR A 7 31.69 11.82 24.32
CA THR A 7 31.02 12.69 23.33
C THR A 7 31.14 12.18 21.89
N THR A 8 32.21 11.44 21.56
CA THR A 8 32.40 10.81 20.25
C THR A 8 31.42 9.65 19.99
N GLU A 9 31.04 8.91 21.03
CA GLU A 9 30.01 7.86 20.93
C GLU A 9 28.63 8.47 20.65
N LEU A 10 28.34 9.66 21.18
CA LEU A 10 27.09 10.40 20.99
C LEU A 10 26.87 10.78 19.52
N ILE A 11 27.95 11.16 18.82
CA ILE A 11 27.93 11.48 17.38
C ILE A 11 28.15 10.25 16.47
N GLY A 12 28.11 9.03 17.04
CA GLY A 12 28.20 7.77 16.30
C GLY A 12 29.62 7.33 15.90
N ILE A 13 30.67 8.01 16.39
CA ILE A 13 32.07 7.61 16.22
C ILE A 13 32.45 6.64 17.34
N LYS A 14 32.22 5.34 17.11
CA LYS A 14 32.43 4.29 18.12
C LYS A 14 33.84 3.70 18.14
N ASP A 15 34.68 4.01 17.14
CA ASP A 15 36.03 3.47 17.04
C ASP A 15 37.00 4.31 17.88
N PRO A 16 37.57 3.76 18.97
CA PRO A 16 38.43 4.52 19.89
C PRO A 16 39.76 4.94 19.26
N ASN A 17 40.14 4.35 18.12
CA ASN A 17 41.38 4.66 17.40
C ASN A 17 41.23 5.86 16.45
N ILE A 18 40.03 6.48 16.40
CA ILE A 18 39.79 7.71 15.68
C ILE A 18 40.08 8.89 16.61
N LYS A 19 41.17 9.60 16.33
CA LYS A 19 41.55 10.82 17.05
C LYS A 19 41.07 12.03 16.27
N ILE A 20 40.13 12.77 16.85
CA ILE A 20 39.68 14.06 16.31
C ILE A 20 40.78 15.09 16.54
N SER A 21 41.16 15.80 15.48
CA SER A 21 42.17 16.85 15.54
C SER A 21 41.57 18.24 15.54
N LEU A 22 40.47 18.44 14.81
CA LEU A 22 39.82 19.74 14.68
C LEU A 22 38.34 19.55 14.34
N VAL A 23 37.48 20.39 14.91
CA VAL A 23 36.07 20.49 14.55
C VAL A 23 35.77 21.97 14.32
N PHE A 24 35.12 22.29 13.21
CA PHE A 24 34.64 23.63 12.93
C PHE A 24 33.31 23.57 12.19
N GLU A 25 32.51 24.61 12.39
CA GLU A 25 31.27 24.82 11.66
C GLU A 25 31.53 25.73 10.46
N THR A 26 30.93 25.39 9.32
CA THR A 26 30.88 26.22 8.13
C THR A 26 29.44 26.65 7.91
N ASP A 27 29.20 27.60 7.01
CA ASP A 27 27.85 28.06 6.64
C ASP A 27 26.92 26.94 6.15
N THR A 28 27.47 25.77 5.79
CA THR A 28 26.72 24.66 5.19
C THR A 28 26.72 23.37 6.00
N HIS A 29 27.73 23.14 6.84
CA HIS A 29 27.90 21.89 7.60
C HIS A 29 28.99 21.99 8.69
N ILE A 30 28.95 21.06 9.64
CA ILE A 30 30.03 20.81 10.61
C ILE A 30 31.06 19.86 9.97
N GLU A 31 32.32 20.27 9.97
CA GLU A 31 33.44 19.44 9.50
C GLU A 31 34.28 18.94 10.67
N ILE A 32 34.40 17.60 10.77
CA ILE A 32 35.23 16.92 11.77
C ILE A 32 36.47 16.35 11.09
N GLN A 33 37.64 16.86 11.42
CA GLN A 33 38.91 16.33 10.93
C GLN A 33 39.47 15.31 11.92
N ALA A 34 39.78 14.11 11.44
CA ALA A 34 40.26 13.04 12.29
C ALA A 34 41.31 12.15 11.61
N LYS A 35 42.11 11.46 12.43
CA LYS A 35 43.09 10.46 12.01
C LYS A 35 42.73 9.11 12.61
N LEU A 36 42.77 8.06 11.79
CA LEU A 36 42.62 6.68 12.23
C LEU A 36 44.00 6.08 12.49
N GLU A 37 44.30 5.80 13.76
CA GLU A 37 45.62 5.32 14.19
C GLU A 37 45.54 3.99 14.91
N TYR A 38 45.92 2.91 14.20
CA TYR A 38 46.10 1.60 14.81
C TYR A 38 47.60 1.28 15.03
N PRO A 39 47.93 0.39 15.98
CA PRO A 39 49.21 -0.30 16.01
C PRO A 39 49.46 -1.02 14.67
N ALA A 40 50.73 -1.18 14.29
CA ALA A 40 51.05 -1.85 13.03
C ALA A 40 50.71 -3.34 13.12
N PRO A 41 49.83 -3.87 12.25
CA PRO A 41 49.47 -5.29 12.27
C PRO A 41 50.57 -6.14 11.61
N SER A 42 50.45 -7.47 11.69
CA SER A 42 51.25 -8.38 10.87
C SER A 42 50.80 -8.33 9.41
N CYS A 43 51.73 -8.59 8.47
CA CYS A 43 51.41 -8.56 7.05
C CYS A 43 50.38 -9.64 6.69
N PRO A 44 49.26 -9.30 6.05
CA PRO A 44 48.24 -10.29 5.67
C PRO A 44 48.68 -11.23 4.54
N HIS A 45 49.86 -11.01 3.93
CA HIS A 45 50.36 -11.83 2.82
C HIS A 45 51.50 -12.76 3.23
N CYS A 46 52.48 -12.26 3.98
CA CYS A 46 53.67 -13.04 4.36
C CYS A 46 53.89 -13.09 5.87
N HIS A 47 52.93 -12.63 6.67
CA HIS A 47 52.99 -12.55 8.14
C HIS A 47 54.16 -11.75 8.74
N GLY A 48 55.02 -11.14 7.90
CA GLY A 48 56.13 -10.29 8.34
C GLY A 48 55.69 -8.97 9.00
N LYS A 49 56.65 -8.33 9.69
CA LYS A 49 56.43 -7.08 10.44
C LYS A 49 56.03 -5.92 9.50
N MET A 50 54.91 -5.25 9.81
CA MET A 50 54.54 -4.00 9.15
C MET A 50 55.02 -2.79 9.96
N ILE A 51 55.28 -1.69 9.27
CA ILE A 51 55.57 -0.38 9.85
C ILE A 51 54.49 0.63 9.49
N LYS A 52 54.33 1.66 10.32
CA LYS A 52 53.54 2.85 9.97
C LYS A 52 54.26 3.55 8.82
N TYR A 53 53.59 3.70 7.69
CA TYR A 53 54.13 4.34 6.50
C TYR A 53 53.66 5.80 6.46
N ASP A 54 52.59 6.09 5.74
CA ASP A 54 52.01 7.42 5.62
C ASP A 54 50.48 7.38 5.90
N PHE A 55 49.77 8.44 5.52
CA PHE A 55 48.30 8.46 5.54
C PHE A 55 47.73 8.43 4.11
N GLN A 56 46.54 7.88 3.98
CA GLN A 56 45.72 8.06 2.78
C GLN A 56 45.19 9.49 2.70
N LYS A 57 44.93 9.97 1.47
CA LYS A 57 44.15 11.20 1.23
C LYS A 57 42.83 11.17 2.02
N ASN A 58 42.43 12.33 2.54
CA ASN A 58 41.25 12.47 3.38
C ASN A 58 40.01 11.89 2.68
N SER A 59 39.36 10.93 3.32
CA SER A 59 38.06 10.45 2.89
C SER A 59 36.98 11.37 3.44
N LYS A 60 36.09 11.87 2.58
CA LYS A 60 34.90 12.63 2.96
C LYS A 60 33.79 11.66 3.32
N ILE A 61 33.39 11.59 4.58
CA ILE A 61 32.45 10.59 5.09
C ILE A 61 31.26 11.31 5.75
N PRO A 62 30.09 11.40 5.08
CA PRO A 62 28.89 11.97 5.68
C PRO A 62 28.45 11.18 6.91
N LEU A 63 28.08 11.89 7.97
CA LEU A 63 27.47 11.36 9.20
C LEU A 63 25.99 11.79 9.26
N LEU A 64 25.30 11.39 10.34
CA LEU A 64 23.98 11.95 10.65
C LEU A 64 24.13 13.39 11.14
N GLU A 65 23.16 14.24 10.81
CA GLU A 65 23.12 15.63 11.24
C GLU A 65 23.15 15.75 12.78
N GLN A 66 23.81 16.81 13.27
CA GLN A 66 23.88 17.14 14.68
C GLN A 66 23.11 18.45 14.89
N ALA A 67 22.08 18.41 15.74
CA ALA A 67 21.20 19.55 16.02
C ALA A 67 20.61 20.22 14.76
N GLY A 68 20.37 19.46 13.69
CA GLY A 68 19.87 19.97 12.40
C GLY A 68 20.95 20.44 11.42
N THR A 69 22.22 20.48 11.83
CA THR A 69 23.34 20.87 10.96
C THR A 69 23.96 19.62 10.31
N PRO A 70 24.11 19.57 8.97
CA PRO A 70 24.79 18.47 8.30
C PRO A 70 26.21 18.26 8.85
N THR A 71 26.69 17.01 8.92
CA THR A 71 27.99 16.69 9.52
C THR A 71 28.84 15.82 8.61
N LEU A 72 30.10 16.21 8.42
CA LEU A 72 31.07 15.53 7.56
C LEU A 72 32.32 15.15 8.34
N LEU A 73 32.68 13.86 8.30
CA LEU A 73 33.96 13.37 8.83
C LEU A 73 35.01 13.34 7.72
N ARG A 74 36.09 14.10 7.89
CA ARG A 74 37.31 13.99 7.07
C ARG A 74 38.33 13.09 7.75
N LEU A 75 38.36 11.84 7.31
CA LEU A 75 39.19 10.81 7.93
C LEU A 75 40.47 10.56 7.13
N LYS A 76 41.63 10.77 7.77
CA LYS A 76 42.93 10.26 7.30
C LYS A 76 43.14 8.84 7.82
N LYS A 77 43.20 7.86 6.92
CA LYS A 77 43.42 6.45 7.29
C LYS A 77 44.91 6.12 7.23
N ARG A 78 45.45 5.54 8.30
CA ARG A 78 46.87 5.12 8.34
C ARG A 78 47.13 4.01 7.32
N ARG A 79 48.23 4.14 6.57
CA ARG A 79 48.78 3.07 5.73
C ARG A 79 49.95 2.39 6.43
N PHE A 80 50.04 1.08 6.25
CA PHE A 80 51.14 0.27 6.76
C PHE A 80 51.85 -0.41 5.60
N GLN A 81 53.18 -0.48 5.66
CA GLN A 81 53.99 -1.17 4.66
C GLN A 81 54.71 -2.36 5.31
N CYS A 82 54.69 -3.53 4.66
CA CYS A 82 55.45 -4.68 5.10
C CYS A 82 56.95 -4.50 4.79
N LYS A 83 57.83 -4.80 5.75
CA LYS A 83 59.29 -4.76 5.51
C LYS A 83 59.76 -5.86 4.55
N SER A 84 59.15 -7.05 4.62
CA SER A 84 59.58 -8.22 3.83
C SER A 84 59.09 -8.18 2.38
N CYS A 85 57.78 -7.98 2.15
CA CYS A 85 57.20 -8.04 0.80
C CYS A 85 56.81 -6.68 0.21
N ARG A 86 57.10 -5.57 0.90
CA ARG A 86 56.81 -4.17 0.50
C ARG A 86 55.34 -3.82 0.22
N ARG A 87 54.40 -4.77 0.37
CA ARG A 87 52.95 -4.54 0.19
C ARG A 87 52.39 -3.57 1.23
N ILE A 88 51.41 -2.77 0.80
CA ILE A 88 50.76 -1.74 1.60
C ILE A 88 49.35 -2.19 1.99
N THR A 89 48.96 -2.00 3.25
CA THR A 89 47.58 -2.15 3.71
C THR A 89 47.08 -0.86 4.37
N VAL A 90 45.77 -0.64 4.34
CA VAL A 90 45.12 0.55 4.91
C VAL A 90 44.35 0.14 6.17
N ALA A 91 44.43 0.95 7.23
CA ALA A 91 43.64 0.77 8.44
C ALA A 91 42.13 0.73 8.13
N LYS A 92 41.43 -0.24 8.72
CA LYS A 92 39.98 -0.42 8.61
C LYS A 92 39.29 0.14 9.85
N THR A 93 38.05 0.58 9.70
CA THR A 93 37.22 1.07 10.81
C THR A 93 35.78 0.61 10.61
N SER A 94 35.01 0.51 11.69
CA SER A 94 33.58 0.14 11.66
C SER A 94 32.67 1.25 11.12
N ILE A 95 33.17 2.49 11.03
CA ILE A 95 32.38 3.65 10.55
C ILE A 95 32.06 3.55 9.06
N VAL A 96 32.98 3.05 8.24
CA VAL A 96 32.84 2.99 6.79
C VAL A 96 33.50 1.74 6.22
N GLU A 97 32.79 1.07 5.30
CA GLU A 97 33.30 -0.10 4.58
C GLU A 97 34.54 0.23 3.72
N LYS A 98 35.34 -0.79 3.37
CA LYS A 98 36.47 -0.65 2.44
C LYS A 98 35.97 -0.13 1.09
N ASN A 99 36.72 0.80 0.48
CA ASN A 99 36.39 1.44 -0.80
C ASN A 99 35.04 2.18 -0.82
N CYS A 100 34.46 2.50 0.33
CA CYS A 100 33.26 3.31 0.48
C CYS A 100 33.57 4.67 1.12
N GLN A 101 32.70 5.64 0.84
CA GLN A 101 32.74 6.99 1.44
C GLN A 101 31.46 7.32 2.22
N ILE A 102 30.47 6.44 2.22
CA ILE A 102 29.20 6.65 2.94
C ILE A 102 29.26 5.85 4.22
N SER A 103 29.06 6.51 5.36
CA SER A 103 29.12 5.85 6.65
C SER A 103 28.06 4.77 6.80
N ASN A 104 28.38 3.76 7.60
CA ASN A 104 27.48 2.64 7.90
C ASN A 104 26.22 3.12 8.63
N ILE A 105 26.34 4.14 9.49
CA ILE A 105 25.19 4.74 10.19
C ILE A 105 24.23 5.43 9.21
N VAL A 106 24.75 6.15 8.20
CA VAL A 106 23.91 6.73 7.13
C VAL A 106 23.26 5.62 6.31
N ARG A 107 23.98 4.54 5.95
CA ARG A 107 23.40 3.37 5.24
C ARG A 107 22.28 2.69 6.03
N GLN A 108 22.45 2.56 7.34
CA GLN A 108 21.41 2.05 8.25
C GLN A 108 20.21 3.00 8.28
N LYS A 109 20.45 4.30 8.37
CA LYS A 109 19.36 5.30 8.36
C LYS A 109 18.61 5.33 7.03
N VAL A 110 19.29 5.18 5.89
CA VAL A 110 18.63 4.96 4.58
C VAL A 110 17.70 3.75 4.64
N THR A 111 18.18 2.63 5.20
CA THR A 111 17.40 1.39 5.34
C THR A 111 16.16 1.61 6.21
N GLN A 112 16.29 2.33 7.32
CA GLN A 112 15.17 2.70 8.18
C GLN A 112 14.15 3.57 7.45
N LEU A 113 14.58 4.67 6.83
CA LEU A 113 13.69 5.56 6.08
C LEU A 113 13.07 4.87 4.85
N LEU A 114 13.71 3.82 4.33
CA LEU A 114 13.14 2.99 3.28
C LEU A 114 11.87 2.21 3.75
N THR A 115 11.62 2.11 5.05
CA THR A 115 10.37 1.54 5.62
C THR A 115 9.30 2.60 5.87
N GLU A 116 9.60 3.88 5.69
CA GLU A 116 8.68 4.99 5.90
C GLU A 116 8.03 5.44 4.58
N LYS A 117 6.87 6.08 4.67
CA LYS A 117 6.14 6.63 3.52
C LYS A 117 6.75 7.97 3.08
N VAL A 118 7.97 7.94 2.57
CA VAL A 118 8.72 9.10 2.04
C VAL A 118 9.19 8.84 0.61
N SER A 119 9.60 9.87 -0.14
CA SER A 119 10.17 9.67 -1.47
C SER A 119 11.66 9.32 -1.40
N LEU A 120 12.21 8.64 -2.41
CA LEU A 120 13.65 8.34 -2.45
C LEU A 120 14.51 9.63 -2.56
N THR A 121 13.97 10.66 -3.23
CA THR A 121 14.59 11.99 -3.31
C THR A 121 14.61 12.69 -1.97
N ASP A 122 13.56 12.53 -1.15
CA ASP A 122 13.50 13.10 0.19
C ASP A 122 14.50 12.41 1.14
N ILE A 123 14.61 11.07 1.08
CA ILE A 123 15.64 10.32 1.82
C ILE A 123 17.03 10.82 1.44
N ALA A 124 17.30 10.94 0.14
CA ALA A 124 18.58 11.40 -0.38
C ALA A 124 18.94 12.80 0.13
N ARG A 125 17.97 13.72 0.08
CA ARG A 125 18.11 15.10 0.57
C ARG A 125 18.37 15.16 2.07
N ARG A 126 17.58 14.45 2.90
CA ARG A 126 17.75 14.43 4.36
C ARG A 126 19.10 13.88 4.78
N LEU A 127 19.58 12.83 4.10
CA LEU A 127 20.83 12.16 4.45
C LEU A 127 22.04 12.66 3.66
N ARG A 128 21.87 13.70 2.83
CA ARG A 128 22.93 14.32 2.00
C ARG A 128 23.71 13.30 1.16
N VAL A 129 23.00 12.30 0.63
CA VAL A 129 23.54 11.29 -0.29
C VAL A 129 22.86 11.38 -1.66
N SER A 130 23.47 10.80 -2.68
CA SER A 130 22.84 10.75 -4.00
C SER A 130 21.60 9.84 -4.00
N THR A 131 20.61 10.16 -4.82
CA THR A 131 19.43 9.31 -5.07
C THR A 131 19.84 7.91 -5.53
N SER A 132 20.88 7.79 -6.36
CA SER A 132 21.46 6.51 -6.79
C SER A 132 21.97 5.66 -5.63
N THR A 133 22.43 6.27 -4.54
CA THR A 133 22.80 5.53 -3.32
C THR A 133 21.58 4.92 -2.64
N VAL A 134 20.50 5.69 -2.53
CA VAL A 134 19.24 5.20 -1.97
C VAL A 134 18.67 4.06 -2.84
N TYR A 135 18.71 4.21 -4.17
CA TYR A 135 18.31 3.15 -5.11
C TYR A 135 19.14 1.87 -4.94
N ARG A 136 20.47 1.97 -4.94
CA ARG A 136 21.33 0.80 -4.72
C ARG A 136 21.01 0.11 -3.39
N LYS A 137 20.67 0.88 -2.36
CA LYS A 137 20.27 0.31 -1.06
C LYS A 137 18.91 -0.38 -1.13
N LEU A 138 17.94 0.19 -1.84
CA LEU A 138 16.65 -0.45 -2.13
C LEU A 138 16.83 -1.76 -2.91
N ASP A 139 17.74 -1.77 -3.89
CA ASP A 139 17.98 -2.95 -4.72
C ASP A 139 18.55 -4.14 -3.94
N GLN A 140 19.32 -3.86 -2.88
CA GLN A 140 19.86 -4.87 -1.95
C GLN A 140 18.77 -5.59 -1.14
N PHE A 141 17.55 -5.07 -1.07
CA PHE A 141 16.46 -5.78 -0.39
C PHE A 141 16.05 -7.00 -1.24
N THR A 142 16.20 -8.17 -0.63
CA THR A 142 15.75 -9.46 -1.15
C THR A 142 14.67 -10.01 -0.23
N PHE A 143 13.55 -10.42 -0.82
CA PHE A 143 12.49 -11.11 -0.11
C PHE A 143 12.65 -12.60 -0.36
N LYS A 144 12.78 -13.40 0.70
CA LYS A 144 12.70 -14.84 0.56
C LYS A 144 11.24 -15.21 0.33
N GLU A 145 10.96 -15.83 -0.81
CA GLU A 145 9.64 -16.36 -1.11
C GLU A 145 9.51 -17.71 -0.40
N HIS A 146 8.56 -17.80 0.52
CA HIS A 146 8.24 -19.05 1.22
C HIS A 146 6.98 -19.64 0.58
N TYR A 147 7.16 -20.76 -0.12
CA TYR A 147 6.08 -21.44 -0.85
C TYR A 147 5.41 -22.55 -0.03
N ASP A 148 5.76 -22.66 1.25
CA ASP A 148 5.34 -23.77 2.11
C ASP A 148 3.93 -23.59 2.68
N LYS A 149 3.46 -22.34 2.76
CA LYS A 149 2.19 -21.98 3.42
C LYS A 149 1.48 -20.86 2.69
N LEU A 150 0.15 -20.94 2.71
CA LEU A 150 -0.77 -19.87 2.34
C LEU A 150 -1.73 -19.62 3.50
N PRO A 151 -2.31 -18.41 3.62
CA PRO A 151 -3.29 -18.16 4.66
C PRO A 151 -4.61 -18.90 4.42
N ALA A 152 -5.37 -19.11 5.48
CA ALA A 152 -6.73 -19.64 5.39
C ALA A 152 -7.65 -18.68 4.62
N VAL A 153 -7.49 -17.37 4.80
CA VAL A 153 -8.26 -16.34 4.10
C VAL A 153 -7.34 -15.40 3.31
N MET A 154 -7.67 -15.23 2.04
CA MET A 154 -6.91 -14.37 1.12
C MET A 154 -7.82 -13.37 0.42
N SER A 155 -7.28 -12.22 0.07
CA SER A 155 -7.97 -11.21 -0.74
C SER A 155 -7.27 -11.00 -2.07
N TRP A 156 -8.03 -10.91 -3.15
CA TRP A 156 -7.56 -10.67 -4.52
C TRP A 156 -8.17 -9.38 -5.07
N ASP A 157 -7.33 -8.52 -5.66
CA ASP A 157 -7.79 -7.29 -6.31
C ASP A 157 -6.75 -6.80 -7.35
N GLU A 158 -7.06 -5.68 -7.98
CA GLU A 158 -6.26 -5.02 -9.00
C GLU A 158 -6.03 -3.55 -8.65
N PHE A 159 -4.87 -3.01 -9.03
CA PHE A 159 -4.64 -1.56 -8.97
C PHE A 159 -3.91 -1.06 -10.22
N GLY A 160 -4.13 0.21 -10.57
CA GLY A 160 -3.49 0.84 -11.72
C GLY A 160 -2.01 1.18 -11.48
N PHE A 161 -1.10 0.51 -12.20
CA PHE A 161 0.33 0.83 -12.16
C PHE A 161 0.72 1.88 -13.22
N LYS A 162 0.41 1.67 -14.50
CA LYS A 162 0.50 2.70 -15.55
C LYS A 162 -0.89 3.02 -16.09
N LYS A 163 -1.00 4.06 -16.93
CA LYS A 163 -2.27 4.43 -17.55
C LYS A 163 -2.78 3.24 -18.38
N GLY A 164 -3.91 2.66 -17.97
CA GLY A 164 -4.50 1.49 -18.63
C GLY A 164 -3.92 0.12 -18.24
N GLU A 165 -2.86 0.07 -17.42
CA GLU A 165 -2.23 -1.18 -16.98
C GLU A 165 -2.57 -1.49 -15.52
N LEU A 166 -3.24 -2.63 -15.32
CA LEU A 166 -3.66 -3.13 -14.01
C LEU A 166 -2.69 -4.22 -13.54
N ALA A 167 -2.22 -4.05 -12.30
CA ALA A 167 -1.40 -5.00 -11.57
C ALA A 167 -2.27 -5.80 -10.60
N PHE A 168 -1.99 -7.10 -10.46
CA PHE A 168 -2.69 -7.97 -9.51
C PHE A 168 -2.05 -7.88 -8.12
N VAL A 169 -2.88 -7.91 -7.08
CA VAL A 169 -2.46 -7.95 -5.69
C VAL A 169 -3.16 -9.09 -4.95
N ALA A 170 -2.40 -9.83 -4.15
CA ALA A 170 -2.94 -10.78 -3.19
C ALA A 170 -2.42 -10.48 -1.78
N GLN A 171 -3.30 -10.58 -0.80
CA GLN A 171 -3.05 -10.24 0.60
C GLN A 171 -3.60 -11.32 1.53
N ASN A 172 -2.90 -11.57 2.63
CA ASN A 172 -3.44 -12.30 3.78
C ASN A 172 -4.52 -11.43 4.45
N TYR A 173 -5.74 -11.94 4.53
CA TYR A 173 -6.87 -11.15 5.02
C TYR A 173 -6.78 -10.84 6.52
N GLU A 174 -6.23 -11.76 7.33
CA GLU A 174 -6.13 -11.57 8.77
C GLU A 174 -5.01 -10.60 9.15
N THR A 175 -3.81 -10.77 8.57
CA THR A 175 -2.62 -10.00 8.97
C THR A 175 -2.40 -8.73 8.16
N ASN A 176 -3.11 -8.57 7.04
CA ASN A 176 -2.86 -7.55 6.02
C ASN A 176 -1.49 -7.64 5.34
N GLU A 177 -0.75 -8.73 5.54
CA GLU A 177 0.54 -8.93 4.90
C GLU A 177 0.33 -9.25 3.41
N LEU A 178 1.06 -8.55 2.53
CA LEU A 178 1.02 -8.81 1.10
C LEU A 178 1.67 -10.16 0.79
N ILE A 179 0.95 -11.01 0.07
CA ILE A 179 1.45 -12.28 -0.45
C ILE A 179 2.23 -12.01 -1.74
N THR A 180 1.58 -11.32 -2.69
CA THR A 180 2.20 -10.98 -3.96
C THR A 180 1.64 -9.72 -4.58
N ILE A 181 2.47 -9.11 -5.43
CA ILE A 181 2.10 -8.09 -6.39
C ILE A 181 2.70 -8.52 -7.73
N LEU A 182 1.86 -8.61 -8.76
CA LEU A 182 2.23 -9.01 -10.11
C LEU A 182 1.99 -7.84 -11.07
N ASP A 183 2.86 -7.69 -12.06
CA ASP A 183 2.88 -6.54 -12.98
C ASP A 183 1.70 -6.49 -13.95
N ASN A 184 0.93 -7.57 -14.02
CA ASN A 184 -0.26 -7.66 -14.83
C ASN A 184 -1.30 -8.60 -14.19
N ARG A 185 -2.53 -8.51 -14.70
CA ARG A 185 -3.69 -9.33 -14.29
C ARG A 185 -3.97 -10.56 -15.15
N ARG A 186 -3.05 -10.97 -16.01
CA ARG A 186 -3.28 -12.11 -16.93
C ARG A 186 -3.40 -13.39 -16.10
N GLN A 187 -4.36 -14.24 -16.46
CA GLN A 187 -4.58 -15.52 -15.77
C GLN A 187 -3.33 -16.40 -15.77
N THR A 188 -2.53 -16.37 -16.84
CA THR A 188 -1.26 -17.11 -16.96
C THR A 188 -0.25 -16.67 -15.91
N THR A 189 -0.07 -15.36 -15.70
CA THR A 189 0.85 -14.81 -14.70
C THR A 189 0.44 -15.20 -13.29
N ILE A 190 -0.85 -15.04 -12.96
CA ILE A 190 -1.40 -15.38 -11.64
C ILE A 190 -1.30 -16.89 -11.41
N ARG A 191 -1.66 -17.72 -12.41
CA ARG A 191 -1.52 -19.18 -12.37
C ARG A 191 -0.08 -19.59 -12.11
N ASN A 192 0.87 -19.09 -12.89
CA ASN A 192 2.28 -19.46 -12.77
C ASN A 192 2.86 -19.06 -11.40
N TYR A 193 2.40 -17.95 -10.82
CA TYR A 193 2.79 -17.57 -9.46
C TYR A 193 2.27 -18.56 -8.42
N PHE A 194 0.97 -18.86 -8.42
CA PHE A 194 0.37 -19.71 -7.39
C PHE A 194 0.69 -21.20 -7.57
N LEU A 195 1.04 -21.67 -8.78
CA LEU A 195 1.48 -23.05 -9.00
C LEU A 195 2.86 -23.37 -8.41
N LYS A 196 3.63 -22.36 -7.98
CA LYS A 196 4.84 -22.58 -7.18
C LYS A 196 4.53 -23.12 -5.78
N TYR A 197 3.31 -22.89 -5.27
CA TYR A 197 2.86 -23.45 -4.01
C TYR A 197 2.41 -24.92 -4.21
N PRO A 198 2.89 -25.86 -3.38
CA PRO A 198 2.44 -27.25 -3.41
C PRO A 198 0.92 -27.33 -3.24
N LEU A 199 0.31 -28.39 -3.79
CA LEU A 199 -1.14 -28.60 -3.70
C LEU A 199 -1.63 -28.58 -2.25
N LYS A 200 -0.88 -29.19 -1.32
CA LYS A 200 -1.19 -29.21 0.11
C LYS A 200 -1.33 -27.80 0.71
N ALA A 201 -0.48 -26.86 0.32
CA ALA A 201 -0.57 -25.47 0.78
C ALA A 201 -1.79 -24.76 0.17
N ARG A 202 -2.10 -25.03 -1.11
CA ARG A 202 -3.28 -24.45 -1.79
C ARG A 202 -4.60 -24.99 -1.26
N GLN A 203 -4.64 -26.23 -0.81
CA GLN A 203 -5.82 -26.86 -0.18
C GLN A 203 -6.14 -26.32 1.22
N GLN A 204 -5.20 -25.61 1.87
CA GLN A 204 -5.41 -24.98 3.18
C GLN A 204 -6.15 -23.64 3.08
N VAL A 205 -6.24 -23.05 1.89
CA VAL A 205 -7.02 -21.83 1.66
C VAL A 205 -8.50 -22.19 1.75
N GLN A 206 -9.20 -21.58 2.70
CA GLN A 206 -10.62 -21.77 2.98
C GLN A 206 -11.49 -20.72 2.28
N PHE A 207 -11.03 -19.47 2.23
CA PHE A 207 -11.81 -18.37 1.67
C PHE A 207 -10.96 -17.44 0.81
N ILE A 208 -11.54 -16.96 -0.30
CA ILE A 208 -10.93 -15.92 -1.14
C ILE A 208 -11.94 -14.80 -1.39
N THR A 209 -11.63 -13.61 -0.91
CA THR A 209 -12.42 -12.40 -1.20
C THR A 209 -11.97 -11.78 -2.51
N MET A 210 -12.91 -11.47 -3.41
CA MET A 210 -12.61 -10.83 -4.69
C MET A 210 -13.83 -10.13 -5.30
N ASP A 211 -13.62 -9.36 -6.35
CA ASP A 211 -14.70 -8.77 -7.15
C ASP A 211 -15.39 -9.82 -8.05
N MET A 212 -16.50 -9.43 -8.69
CA MET A 212 -17.21 -10.23 -9.70
C MET A 212 -16.44 -10.32 -11.03
N SER A 213 -15.22 -10.84 -10.99
CA SER A 213 -14.37 -11.02 -12.17
C SER A 213 -14.62 -12.36 -12.83
N GLY A 214 -15.11 -12.32 -14.07
CA GLY A 214 -15.25 -13.52 -14.91
C GLY A 214 -13.92 -14.22 -15.22
N ALA A 215 -12.79 -13.56 -15.00
CA ALA A 215 -11.45 -14.15 -15.15
C ALA A 215 -10.92 -14.77 -13.85
N TYR A 216 -11.19 -14.16 -12.70
CA TYR A 216 -10.63 -14.60 -11.42
C TYR A 216 -11.40 -15.74 -10.80
N ILE A 217 -12.74 -15.72 -10.86
CA ILE A 217 -13.57 -16.78 -10.26
C ILE A 217 -13.19 -18.17 -10.81
N PRO A 218 -13.12 -18.39 -12.15
CA PRO A 218 -12.72 -19.69 -12.68
C PRO A 218 -11.27 -20.07 -12.33
N LEU A 219 -10.37 -19.08 -12.29
CA LEU A 219 -8.97 -19.31 -11.98
C LEU A 219 -8.77 -19.70 -10.51
N ALA A 220 -9.42 -19.00 -9.58
CA ALA A 220 -9.35 -19.27 -8.16
C ALA A 220 -9.87 -20.67 -7.84
N ARG A 221 -11.01 -21.10 -8.41
CA ARG A 221 -11.53 -22.47 -8.26
C ARG A 221 -10.55 -23.55 -8.73
N ARG A 222 -9.80 -23.28 -9.80
CA ARG A 222 -8.77 -24.22 -10.31
C ARG A 222 -7.53 -24.27 -9.42
N LEU A 223 -7.15 -23.14 -8.83
CA LEU A 223 -5.93 -23.04 -8.02
C LEU A 223 -6.16 -23.48 -6.57
N PHE A 224 -7.33 -23.21 -6.00
CA PHE A 224 -7.68 -23.45 -4.60
C PHE A 224 -8.98 -24.26 -4.52
N PRO A 225 -8.89 -25.60 -4.63
CA PRO A 225 -10.07 -26.44 -4.79
C PRO A 225 -11.01 -26.43 -3.57
N ASN A 226 -10.47 -26.19 -2.37
CA ASN A 226 -11.23 -26.16 -1.12
C ASN A 226 -11.70 -24.74 -0.74
N ALA A 227 -11.32 -23.72 -1.52
CA ALA A 227 -11.61 -22.35 -1.16
C ALA A 227 -12.98 -21.91 -1.64
N GLU A 228 -13.77 -21.37 -0.73
CA GLU A 228 -15.00 -20.68 -1.01
C GLU A 228 -14.72 -19.24 -1.47
N ILE A 229 -15.40 -18.82 -2.54
CA ILE A 229 -15.23 -17.48 -3.09
C ILE A 229 -16.27 -16.55 -2.50
N ILE A 230 -15.81 -15.42 -2.00
CA ILE A 230 -16.63 -14.39 -1.38
C ILE A 230 -16.57 -13.14 -2.26
N ILE A 231 -17.72 -12.77 -2.83
CA ILE A 231 -17.80 -11.56 -3.64
C ILE A 231 -17.82 -10.32 -2.74
N ASP A 232 -17.12 -9.26 -3.14
CA ASP A 232 -17.20 -7.98 -2.43
C ASP A 232 -18.62 -7.39 -2.48
N ARG A 233 -19.19 -7.20 -1.29
CA ARG A 233 -20.52 -6.61 -1.05
C ARG A 233 -20.68 -5.24 -1.68
N PHE A 234 -19.61 -4.42 -1.70
CA PHE A 234 -19.68 -3.10 -2.32
C PHE A 234 -20.04 -3.20 -3.80
N HIS A 235 -19.46 -4.15 -4.52
CA HIS A 235 -19.73 -4.35 -5.93
C HIS A 235 -21.17 -4.82 -6.18
N ILE A 236 -21.73 -5.65 -5.30
CA ILE A 236 -23.15 -6.06 -5.38
C ILE A 236 -24.08 -4.84 -5.28
N ILE A 237 -23.92 -4.04 -4.22
CA ILE A 237 -24.72 -2.81 -4.03
C ILE A 237 -24.49 -1.82 -5.17
N GLN A 238 -23.25 -1.68 -5.66
CA GLN A 238 -22.92 -0.81 -6.78
C GLN A 238 -23.63 -1.23 -8.07
N HIS A 239 -23.76 -2.53 -8.35
CA HIS A 239 -24.50 -3.02 -9.51
C HIS A 239 -25.98 -2.64 -9.45
N LEU A 240 -26.63 -2.84 -8.30
CA LEU A 240 -28.03 -2.44 -8.08
C LEU A 240 -28.21 -0.93 -8.23
N GLY A 241 -27.38 -0.14 -7.55
CA GLY A 241 -27.44 1.32 -7.62
C GLY A 241 -27.22 1.86 -9.03
N ARG A 242 -26.34 1.23 -9.83
CA ARG A 242 -26.13 1.57 -11.24
C ARG A 242 -27.34 1.22 -12.11
N ALA A 243 -27.98 0.08 -11.89
CA ALA A 243 -29.19 -0.30 -12.62
C ALA A 243 -30.30 0.72 -12.36
N PHE A 244 -30.59 0.99 -11.08
CA PHE A 244 -31.56 2.01 -10.69
C PHE A 244 -31.22 3.40 -11.25
N LEU A 245 -29.94 3.82 -11.18
CA LEU A 245 -29.52 5.11 -11.74
C LEU A 245 -29.82 5.21 -13.24
N LYS A 246 -29.54 4.16 -14.02
CA LYS A 246 -29.82 4.13 -15.46
C LYS A 246 -31.32 4.19 -15.75
N THR A 247 -32.12 3.42 -15.00
CA THR A 247 -33.59 3.47 -15.08
C THR A 247 -34.13 4.86 -14.76
N ARG A 248 -33.67 5.46 -13.65
CA ARG A 248 -34.02 6.83 -13.26
C ARG A 248 -33.68 7.84 -14.34
N ILE A 249 -32.50 7.73 -14.97
CA ILE A 249 -32.09 8.62 -16.07
C ILE A 249 -32.99 8.42 -17.30
N ALA A 250 -33.34 7.18 -17.64
CA ALA A 250 -34.22 6.88 -18.75
C ALA A 250 -35.61 7.51 -18.55
N ILE A 251 -36.21 7.34 -17.37
CA ILE A 251 -37.50 7.96 -17.00
C ILE A 251 -37.37 9.49 -16.97
N MET A 252 -36.30 10.02 -16.35
CA MET A 252 -36.04 11.47 -16.30
C MET A 252 -36.03 12.11 -17.69
N ASN A 253 -35.42 11.44 -18.68
CA ASN A 253 -35.31 11.96 -20.03
C ASN A 253 -36.62 11.97 -20.83
N GLN A 254 -37.69 11.34 -20.32
CA GLN A 254 -39.03 11.42 -20.92
C GLN A 254 -39.73 12.75 -20.60
N PHE A 255 -39.32 13.43 -19.52
CA PHE A 255 -39.87 14.72 -19.13
C PHE A 255 -39.21 15.89 -19.86
N ASP A 256 -39.95 16.98 -20.06
CA ASP A 256 -39.38 18.23 -20.55
C ASP A 256 -38.28 18.77 -19.60
N LYS A 257 -37.19 19.29 -20.15
CA LYS A 257 -36.01 19.71 -19.39
C LYS A 257 -36.28 20.87 -18.42
N LYS A 258 -37.32 21.68 -18.65
CA LYS A 258 -37.72 22.80 -17.78
C LYS A 258 -38.74 22.37 -16.72
N SER A 259 -39.39 21.22 -16.92
CA SER A 259 -40.42 20.70 -16.02
C SER A 259 -39.90 20.46 -14.59
N LEU A 260 -40.81 20.52 -13.61
CA LEU A 260 -40.50 20.20 -12.22
C LEU A 260 -40.03 18.73 -12.05
N PRO A 261 -40.68 17.71 -12.65
CA PRO A 261 -40.25 16.32 -12.55
C PRO A 261 -38.79 16.10 -13.01
N TYR A 262 -38.42 16.67 -14.17
CA TYR A 262 -37.04 16.56 -14.68
C TYR A 262 -36.03 17.17 -13.70
N ARG A 263 -36.30 18.39 -13.22
CA ARG A 263 -35.40 19.09 -12.28
C ARG A 263 -35.31 18.38 -10.94
N ALA A 264 -36.40 17.80 -10.44
CA ALA A 264 -36.43 17.04 -9.19
C ALA A 264 -35.53 15.80 -9.28
N LEU A 265 -35.72 15.00 -10.34
CA LEU A 265 -34.91 13.82 -10.63
C LEU A 265 -33.43 14.17 -10.85
N LYS A 266 -33.13 15.26 -11.57
CA LYS A 266 -31.75 15.68 -11.88
C LYS A 266 -31.02 16.23 -10.67
N ASN A 267 -31.64 17.10 -9.88
CA ASN A 267 -30.96 17.83 -8.81
C ASN A 267 -30.86 16.99 -7.53
N HIS A 268 -31.85 16.15 -7.26
CA HIS A 268 -31.95 15.36 -6.01
C HIS A 268 -31.59 13.89 -6.19
N TRP A 269 -30.97 13.50 -7.31
CA TRP A 269 -30.67 12.10 -7.65
C TRP A 269 -29.96 11.29 -6.56
N ARG A 270 -29.13 11.95 -5.72
CA ARG A 270 -28.38 11.32 -4.63
C ARG A 270 -29.29 10.77 -3.53
N LEU A 271 -30.45 11.39 -3.31
CA LEU A 271 -31.41 10.94 -2.30
C LEU A 271 -31.96 9.57 -2.66
N PHE A 272 -32.24 9.32 -3.94
CA PHE A 272 -32.80 8.06 -4.40
C PHE A 272 -31.80 6.89 -4.37
N GLN A 273 -30.49 7.16 -4.41
CA GLN A 273 -29.47 6.12 -4.30
C GLN A 273 -29.20 5.68 -2.87
N LYS A 274 -29.45 6.55 -1.89
CA LYS A 274 -29.26 6.24 -0.48
C LYS A 274 -30.31 5.23 -0.04
N ASP A 275 -29.94 4.37 0.90
CA ASP A 275 -30.91 3.58 1.65
C ASP A 275 -31.89 4.54 2.33
N SER A 276 -33.19 4.31 2.12
CA SER A 276 -34.27 5.13 2.65
C SER A 276 -34.19 5.28 4.18
N ARG A 277 -33.78 4.20 4.88
CA ARG A 277 -33.61 4.16 6.35
C ARG A 277 -32.46 5.03 6.85
N LYS A 278 -31.55 5.42 5.95
CA LYS A 278 -30.37 6.25 6.24
C LYS A 278 -30.54 7.70 5.78
N LEU A 279 -31.70 8.09 5.24
CA LEU A 279 -31.96 9.48 4.88
C LEU A 279 -31.91 10.38 6.12
N SER A 280 -31.38 11.59 5.96
CA SER A 280 -31.32 12.56 7.06
C SER A 280 -32.73 13.02 7.42
N LEU A 281 -33.00 13.22 8.71
CA LEU A 281 -34.24 13.84 9.20
C LEU A 281 -34.21 15.37 9.09
N ASN A 282 -33.01 15.95 8.99
CA ASN A 282 -32.87 17.41 8.92
C ASN A 282 -33.40 17.94 7.58
N SER A 283 -34.35 18.87 7.67
CA SER A 283 -34.91 19.58 6.53
C SER A 283 -33.90 20.57 5.93
N PHE A 284 -34.04 20.79 4.63
CA PHE A 284 -33.23 21.78 3.91
C PHE A 284 -34.09 22.52 2.88
N TYR A 285 -33.68 23.74 2.55
CA TYR A 285 -34.37 24.51 1.52
C TYR A 285 -34.07 23.94 0.13
N SER A 286 -35.08 23.35 -0.50
CA SER A 286 -35.00 22.77 -1.84
C SER A 286 -35.34 23.81 -2.89
N LYS A 287 -34.34 24.38 -3.57
CA LYS A 287 -34.54 25.32 -4.69
C LYS A 287 -35.43 24.77 -5.79
N THR A 288 -35.41 23.45 -6.01
CA THR A 288 -36.22 22.80 -7.04
C THR A 288 -37.72 22.88 -6.73
N PHE A 289 -38.09 22.61 -5.48
CA PHE A 289 -39.47 22.62 -4.98
C PHE A 289 -39.89 23.96 -4.37
N ARG A 290 -38.95 24.90 -4.18
CA ARG A 290 -39.12 26.21 -3.52
C ARG A 290 -39.71 26.11 -2.11
N GLN A 291 -39.37 25.04 -1.39
CA GLN A 291 -39.88 24.71 -0.07
C GLN A 291 -38.76 24.13 0.79
N THR A 292 -38.86 24.29 2.11
CA THR A 292 -38.04 23.56 3.07
C THR A 292 -38.64 22.18 3.26
N LEU A 293 -37.87 21.14 2.93
CA LEU A 293 -38.32 19.75 2.93
C LEU A 293 -37.26 18.87 3.58
N ALA A 294 -37.70 17.84 4.30
CA ALA A 294 -36.86 16.72 4.68
C ALA A 294 -36.55 15.86 3.44
N PRO A 295 -35.37 15.20 3.40
CA PRO A 295 -35.00 14.30 2.31
C PRO A 295 -36.04 13.25 1.92
N HIS A 296 -36.80 12.69 2.88
CA HIS A 296 -37.85 11.70 2.55
C HIS A 296 -39.03 12.35 1.82
N GLU A 297 -39.45 13.56 2.21
CA GLU A 297 -40.51 14.32 1.52
C GLU A 297 -40.10 14.66 0.09
N VAL A 298 -38.82 14.99 -0.13
CA VAL A 298 -38.30 15.23 -1.49
C VAL A 298 -38.41 13.97 -2.35
N VAL A 299 -38.07 12.80 -1.79
CA VAL A 299 -38.20 11.52 -2.50
C VAL A 299 -39.67 11.26 -2.81
N GLU A 300 -40.54 11.27 -1.80
CA GLU A 300 -41.98 11.01 -1.93
C GLU A 300 -42.64 11.91 -2.97
N LYS A 301 -42.45 13.24 -2.88
CA LYS A 301 -42.98 14.19 -3.87
C LYS A 301 -42.48 13.91 -5.28
N THR A 302 -41.25 13.41 -5.42
CA THR A 302 -40.69 13.10 -6.74
C THR A 302 -41.22 11.77 -7.30
N LEU A 303 -41.45 10.78 -6.44
CA LEU A 303 -42.02 9.48 -6.85
C LEU A 303 -43.46 9.66 -7.36
N ASN A 304 -44.22 10.61 -6.82
CA ASN A 304 -45.57 10.94 -7.29
C ASN A 304 -45.63 11.45 -8.75
N PHE A 305 -44.50 11.81 -9.37
CA PHE A 305 -44.47 12.21 -10.77
C PHE A 305 -44.51 11.03 -11.75
N SER A 306 -44.22 9.81 -11.30
CA SER A 306 -44.17 8.63 -12.18
C SER A 306 -44.35 7.35 -11.35
N GLU A 307 -45.43 6.62 -11.64
CA GLU A 307 -45.68 5.30 -11.04
C GLU A 307 -44.56 4.30 -11.38
N GLU A 308 -44.05 4.34 -12.62
CA GLU A 308 -42.92 3.52 -13.04
C GLU A 308 -41.68 3.78 -12.15
N LEU A 309 -41.35 5.05 -11.89
CA LEU A 309 -40.23 5.42 -11.03
C LEU A 309 -40.44 4.91 -9.59
N ALA A 310 -41.65 5.06 -9.05
CA ALA A 310 -42.00 4.58 -7.72
C ALA A 310 -41.80 3.06 -7.59
N ASN A 311 -42.27 2.31 -8.58
CA ASN A 311 -42.12 0.84 -8.62
C ASN A 311 -40.64 0.41 -8.61
N TYR A 312 -39.80 1.03 -9.46
CA TYR A 312 -38.36 0.71 -9.46
C TYR A 312 -37.63 1.17 -8.20
N TYR A 313 -38.03 2.30 -7.61
CA TYR A 313 -37.44 2.77 -6.36
C TYR A 313 -37.77 1.79 -5.22
N ASN A 314 -39.03 1.38 -5.09
CA ASN A 314 -39.47 0.43 -4.07
C ASN A 314 -38.75 -0.91 -4.21
N LEU A 315 -38.67 -1.46 -5.43
CA LEU A 315 -37.91 -2.69 -5.70
C LEU A 315 -36.43 -2.54 -5.32
N TYR A 316 -35.80 -1.44 -5.71
CA TYR A 316 -34.40 -1.16 -5.37
C TYR A 316 -34.20 -1.08 -3.84
N GLN A 317 -35.06 -0.37 -3.12
CA GLN A 317 -34.97 -0.23 -1.66
C GLN A 317 -35.24 -1.54 -0.93
N LEU A 318 -36.19 -2.37 -1.40
CA LEU A 318 -36.41 -3.71 -0.85
C LEU A 318 -35.19 -4.62 -1.06
N LEU A 319 -34.59 -4.60 -2.25
CA LEU A 319 -33.34 -5.34 -2.50
C LEU A 319 -32.20 -4.87 -1.58
N LEU A 320 -32.06 -3.56 -1.37
CA LEU A 320 -31.09 -3.02 -0.40
C LEU A 320 -31.38 -3.49 1.03
N PHE A 321 -32.65 -3.53 1.42
CA PHE A 321 -33.09 -3.98 2.73
C PHE A 321 -32.71 -5.44 2.96
N HIS A 322 -33.17 -6.37 2.10
CA HIS A 322 -32.86 -7.79 2.23
C HIS A 322 -31.35 -8.05 2.23
N PHE A 323 -30.60 -7.34 1.37
CA PHE A 323 -29.14 -7.47 1.34
C PHE A 323 -28.47 -6.99 2.65
N GLN A 324 -28.91 -5.86 3.21
CA GLN A 324 -28.31 -5.32 4.44
C GLN A 324 -28.70 -6.11 5.69
N GLU A 325 -29.91 -6.65 5.73
CA GLU A 325 -30.39 -7.53 6.81
C GLU A 325 -29.92 -8.98 6.65
N LYS A 326 -29.04 -9.27 5.66
CA LYS A 326 -28.51 -10.61 5.36
C LYS A 326 -29.62 -11.67 5.13
N ARG A 327 -30.76 -11.24 4.56
CA ARG A 327 -31.90 -12.09 4.19
C ARG A 327 -31.69 -12.68 2.80
N VAL A 328 -30.92 -13.77 2.73
CA VAL A 328 -30.43 -14.35 1.48
C VAL A 328 -31.58 -14.86 0.61
N ASP A 329 -32.49 -15.62 1.19
CA ASP A 329 -33.57 -16.27 0.46
C ASP A 329 -34.52 -15.23 -0.11
N GLU A 330 -34.99 -14.29 0.72
CA GLU A 330 -35.90 -13.22 0.29
C GLU A 330 -35.24 -12.29 -0.74
N PHE A 331 -33.93 -12.07 -0.65
CA PHE A 331 -33.20 -11.29 -1.65
C PHE A 331 -33.24 -11.95 -3.03
N PHE A 332 -33.03 -13.28 -3.10
CA PHE A 332 -33.03 -14.00 -4.38
C PHE A 332 -34.43 -14.33 -4.89
N GLU A 333 -35.40 -14.60 -4.01
CA GLU A 333 -36.81 -14.74 -4.37
C GLU A 333 -37.33 -13.46 -5.03
N LEU A 334 -37.08 -12.30 -4.41
CA LEU A 334 -37.47 -11.00 -4.97
C LEU A 334 -36.85 -10.75 -6.36
N ILE A 335 -35.62 -11.22 -6.59
CA ILE A 335 -34.95 -11.14 -7.90
C ILE A 335 -35.65 -12.00 -8.95
N GLU A 336 -36.00 -13.25 -8.62
CA GLU A 336 -36.64 -14.17 -9.57
C GLU A 336 -38.07 -13.74 -9.89
N GLU A 337 -38.86 -13.33 -8.89
CA GLU A 337 -40.23 -12.85 -9.06
C GLU A 337 -40.37 -11.62 -9.97
N ASN A 338 -39.33 -10.78 -9.99
CA ASN A 338 -39.32 -9.52 -10.76
C ASN A 338 -38.54 -9.62 -12.07
N ARG A 339 -37.95 -10.79 -12.38
CA ARG A 339 -37.02 -10.96 -13.50
C ARG A 339 -37.62 -10.61 -14.86
N SER A 340 -38.88 -10.93 -15.11
CA SER A 340 -39.59 -10.64 -16.37
C SER A 340 -40.26 -9.26 -16.39
N LYS A 341 -40.42 -8.63 -15.23
CA LYS A 341 -41.18 -7.37 -15.06
C LYS A 341 -40.29 -6.12 -15.15
N VAL A 342 -39.00 -6.28 -14.90
CA VAL A 342 -38.03 -5.17 -14.89
C VAL A 342 -37.41 -4.90 -16.26
N ASN A 343 -36.92 -3.69 -16.46
CA ASN A 343 -36.20 -3.28 -17.66
C ASN A 343 -34.85 -4.00 -17.83
N HIS A 344 -34.27 -3.85 -19.03
CA HIS A 344 -33.02 -4.52 -19.41
C HIS A 344 -31.82 -4.21 -18.50
N TYR A 345 -31.81 -3.05 -17.80
CA TYR A 345 -30.73 -2.71 -16.85
C TYR A 345 -30.75 -3.62 -15.63
N PHE A 346 -31.92 -3.79 -15.01
CA PHE A 346 -32.11 -4.71 -13.88
C PHE A 346 -32.02 -6.17 -14.32
N GLN A 347 -32.58 -6.55 -15.47
CA GLN A 347 -32.46 -7.92 -16.00
C GLN A 347 -31.01 -8.36 -16.13
N THR A 348 -30.12 -7.46 -16.58
CA THR A 348 -28.68 -7.75 -16.71
C THR A 348 -28.05 -8.01 -15.33
N VAL A 349 -28.39 -7.20 -14.32
CA VAL A 349 -27.88 -7.36 -12.95
C VAL A 349 -28.42 -8.65 -12.33
N PHE A 350 -29.73 -8.90 -12.43
CA PHE A 350 -30.37 -10.10 -11.91
C PHE A 350 -29.77 -11.37 -12.51
N ARG A 351 -29.59 -11.43 -13.83
CA ARG A 351 -28.91 -12.56 -14.49
C ARG A 351 -27.48 -12.76 -13.96
N THR A 352 -26.78 -11.67 -13.66
CA THR A 352 -25.42 -11.75 -13.10
C THR A 352 -25.44 -12.27 -11.68
N PHE A 353 -26.36 -11.79 -10.84
CA PHE A 353 -26.49 -12.24 -9.46
C PHE A 353 -26.90 -13.69 -9.37
N LEU A 354 -27.84 -14.14 -10.19
CA LEU A 354 -28.26 -15.55 -10.25
C LEU A 354 -27.10 -16.46 -10.71
N ARG A 355 -26.30 -16.03 -11.70
CA ARG A 355 -25.08 -16.75 -12.11
C ARG A 355 -24.07 -16.89 -10.97
N HIS A 356 -24.02 -15.91 -10.08
CA HIS A 356 -23.08 -15.84 -8.96
C HIS A 356 -23.75 -16.09 -7.60
N LYS A 357 -24.94 -16.74 -7.59
CA LYS A 357 -25.79 -16.89 -6.39
C LYS A 357 -25.02 -17.40 -5.18
N GLN A 358 -24.30 -18.52 -5.34
CA GLN A 358 -23.51 -19.12 -4.26
C GLN A 358 -22.47 -18.15 -3.68
N TYR A 359 -21.74 -17.41 -4.52
CA TYR A 359 -20.68 -16.52 -4.04
C TYR A 359 -21.23 -15.25 -3.37
N ILE A 360 -22.44 -14.82 -3.75
CA ILE A 360 -23.18 -13.73 -3.10
C ILE A 360 -23.75 -14.19 -1.77
N GLN A 361 -24.27 -15.41 -1.70
CA GLN A 361 -24.72 -16.04 -0.46
C GLN A 361 -23.55 -16.12 0.55
N ASN A 362 -22.39 -16.63 0.13
CA ASN A 362 -21.19 -16.64 0.96
C ASN A 362 -20.81 -15.23 1.46
N ALA A 363 -21.01 -14.20 0.65
CA ALA A 363 -20.77 -12.81 1.06
C ALA A 363 -21.77 -12.29 2.09
N LEU A 364 -23.00 -12.78 2.12
CA LEU A 364 -24.00 -12.39 3.12
C LEU A 364 -23.83 -13.18 4.44
N GLU A 365 -23.46 -14.45 4.35
CA GLU A 365 -23.34 -15.36 5.51
C GLU A 365 -22.03 -15.17 6.29
N THR A 366 -20.93 -14.88 5.60
CA THR A 366 -19.63 -14.64 6.24
C THR A 366 -19.43 -13.17 6.61
N ASP A 367 -18.40 -12.85 7.40
CA ASP A 367 -18.01 -11.45 7.69
C ASP A 367 -16.85 -10.94 6.80
N TYR A 368 -16.24 -11.83 6.01
CA TYR A 368 -15.13 -11.49 5.12
C TYR A 368 -15.56 -10.54 4.00
N SER A 369 -14.70 -9.59 3.63
CA SER A 369 -14.97 -8.62 2.55
C SER A 369 -13.67 -8.15 1.91
N ASN A 370 -13.71 -7.50 0.75
CA ASN A 370 -12.48 -6.97 0.14
C ASN A 370 -12.01 -5.63 0.76
N ALA A 371 -12.72 -5.10 1.76
CA ALA A 371 -12.45 -3.78 2.34
C ALA A 371 -11.03 -3.60 2.89
N LYS A 372 -10.46 -4.66 3.49
CA LYS A 372 -9.08 -4.63 3.99
C LYS A 372 -8.06 -4.47 2.85
N LEU A 373 -8.28 -5.15 1.73
CA LEU A 373 -7.42 -5.02 0.56
C LEU A 373 -7.61 -3.67 -0.12
N GLU A 374 -8.81 -3.09 -0.14
CA GLU A 374 -8.99 -1.72 -0.66
C GLU A 374 -8.24 -0.68 0.20
N ALA A 375 -8.23 -0.85 1.52
CA ALA A 375 -7.39 -0.02 2.40
C ALA A 375 -5.90 -0.17 2.06
N THR A 376 -5.42 -1.39 1.83
CA THR A 376 -4.05 -1.66 1.37
C THR A 376 -3.79 -1.03 0.00
N ASN A 377 -4.72 -1.13 -0.95
CA ASN A 377 -4.62 -0.51 -2.28
C ASN A 377 -4.50 1.01 -2.20
N LYS A 378 -5.21 1.64 -1.28
CA LYS A 378 -5.03 3.07 -0.98
C LYS A 378 -3.59 3.36 -0.52
N LEU A 379 -3.04 2.55 0.39
CA LEU A 379 -1.65 2.70 0.84
C LEU A 379 -0.64 2.51 -0.30
N ILE A 380 -0.86 1.54 -1.18
CA ILE A 380 -0.05 1.30 -2.38
C ILE A 380 -0.11 2.53 -3.31
N LYS A 381 -1.31 3.08 -3.55
CA LYS A 381 -1.53 4.29 -4.35
C LYS A 381 -0.82 5.51 -3.72
N ASP A 382 -0.83 5.64 -2.40
CA ASP A 382 -0.12 6.71 -1.68
C ASP A 382 1.40 6.59 -1.81
N ILE A 383 1.96 5.39 -1.65
CA ILE A 383 3.39 5.12 -1.86
C ILE A 383 3.81 5.51 -3.28
N LYS A 384 3.00 5.15 -4.28
CA LYS A 384 3.23 5.52 -5.68
C LYS A 384 3.21 7.03 -5.89
N ARG A 385 2.24 7.74 -5.29
CA ARG A 385 2.08 9.20 -5.40
C ARG A 385 3.27 9.93 -4.76
N LEU A 386 3.67 9.52 -3.57
CA LEU A 386 4.84 10.08 -2.86
C LEU A 386 6.14 9.81 -3.61
N GLY A 387 6.24 8.70 -4.33
CA GLY A 387 7.40 8.39 -5.18
C GLY A 387 7.48 9.23 -6.47
N PHE A 388 6.50 10.10 -6.77
CA PHE A 388 6.35 10.77 -8.07
C PHE A 388 6.30 9.81 -9.25
N GLY A 389 5.79 8.59 -9.01
CA GLY A 389 5.78 7.50 -9.98
C GLY A 389 7.07 6.67 -10.00
N PHE A 390 6.93 5.38 -10.29
CA PHE A 390 8.05 4.45 -10.42
C PHE A 390 8.19 4.03 -11.88
N ARG A 391 9.41 4.15 -12.43
CA ARG A 391 9.70 3.68 -13.81
C ARG A 391 9.80 2.15 -13.89
N ASN A 392 10.34 1.53 -12.84
CA ASN A 392 10.57 0.10 -12.76
C ASN A 392 9.60 -0.56 -11.77
N PHE A 393 8.83 -1.54 -12.24
CA PHE A 393 7.85 -2.27 -11.44
C PHE A 393 8.49 -3.07 -10.29
N ILE A 394 9.67 -3.66 -10.50
CA ILE A 394 10.40 -4.42 -9.48
C ILE A 394 10.74 -3.51 -8.29
N ASN A 395 11.21 -2.30 -8.56
CA ASN A 395 11.56 -1.34 -7.51
C ASN A 395 10.32 -0.81 -6.78
N PHE A 396 9.23 -0.60 -7.51
CA PHE A 396 7.94 -0.29 -6.93
C PHE A 396 7.45 -1.42 -6.01
N LYS A 397 7.45 -2.66 -6.50
CA LYS A 397 7.10 -3.85 -5.72
C LYS A 397 7.94 -3.94 -4.46
N LYS A 398 9.28 -3.87 -4.57
CA LYS A 398 10.18 -3.86 -3.40
C LYS A 398 9.78 -2.78 -2.42
N ARG A 399 9.60 -1.54 -2.89
CA ARG A 399 9.21 -0.42 -2.04
C ARG A 399 7.91 -0.68 -1.28
N VAL A 400 6.90 -1.23 -1.95
CA VAL A 400 5.61 -1.57 -1.34
C VAL A 400 5.79 -2.64 -0.27
N PHE A 401 6.49 -3.73 -0.56
CA PHE A 401 6.75 -4.81 0.40
C PHE A 401 7.54 -4.33 1.63
N ILE A 402 8.59 -3.51 1.45
CA ILE A 402 9.36 -2.93 2.57
C ILE A 402 8.45 -2.07 3.46
N THR A 403 7.56 -1.29 2.85
CA THR A 403 6.74 -0.32 3.60
C THR A 403 5.58 -0.98 4.33
N LEU A 404 4.99 -2.03 3.74
CA LEU A 404 3.75 -2.64 4.24
C LEU A 404 3.96 -3.94 5.02
N ASN A 405 4.94 -4.78 4.66
CA ASN A 405 5.13 -6.07 5.33
C ASN A 405 6.17 -6.02 6.46
N ILE A 406 7.06 -5.02 6.50
CA ILE A 406 8.05 -4.91 7.58
C ILE A 406 7.38 -4.27 8.80
N LYS A 407 7.14 -5.09 9.82
CA LYS A 407 6.68 -4.62 11.14
C LYS A 407 7.77 -3.79 11.78
N LYS A 408 7.43 -2.55 12.16
CA LYS A 408 8.30 -1.69 12.96
C LYS A 408 8.11 -2.04 14.42
N GLU A 409 9.19 -2.15 15.18
CA GLU A 409 9.08 -2.15 16.64
C GLU A 409 8.42 -0.84 17.09
N LYS A 410 7.45 -0.96 18.01
CA LYS A 410 6.82 0.22 18.61
C LYS A 410 7.88 0.95 19.44
N THR A 411 8.33 2.10 18.95
CA THR A 411 9.15 3.01 19.75
C THR A 411 8.24 3.85 20.64
N TYR A 412 8.38 3.73 21.95
CA TYR A 412 7.70 4.61 22.89
C TYR A 412 8.22 6.04 22.71
N GLN A 413 7.31 6.99 22.50
CA GLN A 413 7.68 8.39 22.38
C GLN A 413 8.17 8.91 23.72
N VAL A 414 9.35 9.52 23.73
CA VAL A 414 9.81 10.34 24.86
C VAL A 414 9.10 11.69 24.71
N LEU A 415 7.90 11.78 25.28
CA LEU A 415 7.12 13.02 25.28
C LEU A 415 7.67 13.95 26.35
N SER A 416 7.85 15.22 25.99
CA SER A 416 8.01 16.28 26.98
C SER A 416 6.68 16.48 27.70
N ARG A 417 6.69 16.52 29.03
CA ARG A 417 5.60 17.17 29.77
C ARG A 417 5.87 18.67 29.68
N CYS A 418 4.93 19.42 29.11
CA CYS A 418 4.95 20.89 29.18
C CYS A 418 4.63 21.33 30.60
#